data_AF-A0A960YYV2-F1
#
_entry.id   AF-A0A960YYV2-F1
#
_cell.length_a   1.000
_cell.length_b   1.000
_cell.length_c   1.000
_cell.angle_alpha   90.00
_cell.angle_beta   90.00
_cell.angle_gamma   90.00
#
_symmetry.space_group_name_H-M   'P 1'
#
loop_
_entity.id
_entity.type
_entity.pdbx_description
1 polymer ?
#
loop_
_entity_poly.entity_id
_entity_poly.type
_entity_poly.pdbx_seq_one_letter_code
_entity_poly.pdbx_strand_id
1 'polypeptide(L)'
;KCINLETKKFLQVCDPPNLLKDTFIKIRNKKSSLFILSQKGVLMSSTDYGQTWKLVEFLNTSFRDFAIIDENTLILVQENGDVLKYTKNTSVERIVLKTQEKEVNLTRVRFYDSNLGFLLDTNGTAWMTKDGGINFYPYKLGSVRLEDIVIINDKEYFVVGERGSIFKSLDGGLSWKSLPHKNISFTKAWYLRDENNAYFLVLNNFDQILISSDGGVNWKVSHTQDKGSLLSMAPINPKFGLKALHPNDDEEEFKENQNPNQKEIYGDILAVGQFSKISTGDITGEEIKWYKISGGDSIYSPYSILNFIIPLIAIWIFFLMLYTLIPNTNVPIRTGMAGALITSILFLLFIYAFGVYIKSFSTSTMIIYRALAAVPLFLLFIYGSCMIVLYGAEITATLQFKKKYIYNDDIFAGDLELEKYHFYKLIEILAFIYQEQKNNRKPIKEEKLVSRFYLSEFDLKKVLEKLNNAGYLISNEIGEIAAVVPSDELDLHEVYKLTISESFLVPPGDESNLAKHLEQKFTGIEKYSEEQLKGIKFSHLI
;
A
#
# COMPACT_ATOMS: atom_id res chain seq x y z
N LYS A 1 8.45 44.95 -5.01
CA LYS A 1 9.74 45.34 -5.65
C LYS A 1 10.34 44.10 -6.27
N CYS A 2 10.98 44.20 -7.43
CA CYS A 2 11.61 43.04 -8.06
C CYS A 2 13.10 43.25 -8.27
N ILE A 3 13.85 42.16 -8.23
CA ILE A 3 15.29 42.12 -8.39
C ILE A 3 15.59 41.12 -9.49
N ASN A 4 16.20 41.57 -10.58
CA ASN A 4 16.71 40.66 -11.59
C ASN A 4 18.13 40.24 -11.17
N LEU A 5 18.31 38.95 -10.89
CA LEU A 5 19.58 38.43 -10.36
C LEU A 5 20.68 38.28 -11.42
N GLU A 6 20.33 38.15 -12.70
CA GLU A 6 21.31 38.14 -13.80
C GLU A 6 22.00 39.50 -13.91
N THR A 7 21.22 40.58 -13.80
CA THR A 7 21.71 41.96 -13.88
C THR A 7 22.05 42.58 -12.52
N LYS A 8 21.68 41.91 -11.42
CA LYS A 8 21.79 42.38 -10.02
C LYS A 8 21.18 43.77 -9.77
N LYS A 9 20.15 44.14 -10.55
CA LYS A 9 19.50 45.45 -10.48
C LYS A 9 18.12 45.38 -9.85
N PHE A 10 17.79 46.40 -9.08
CA PHE A 10 16.44 46.65 -8.58
C PHE A 10 15.59 47.23 -9.72
N LEU A 11 14.49 46.56 -10.04
CA LEU A 11 13.52 47.02 -11.03
C LEU A 11 12.51 47.96 -10.35
N GLN A 12 12.22 49.10 -11.01
CA GLN A 12 11.23 50.07 -10.52
C GLN A 12 9.78 49.59 -10.73
N VAL A 13 9.51 48.81 -11.78
CA VAL A 13 8.18 48.28 -12.10
C VAL A 13 8.30 46.80 -12.45
N CYS A 14 7.40 45.98 -11.91
CA CYS A 14 7.26 44.57 -12.21
C CYS A 14 5.84 44.11 -11.89
N ASP A 15 5.39 43.05 -12.56
CA ASP A 15 4.09 42.45 -12.29
C ASP A 15 4.03 41.85 -10.88
N PRO A 16 2.89 41.94 -10.19
CA PRO A 16 2.75 41.33 -8.87
C PRO A 16 2.81 39.80 -8.98
N PRO A 17 3.61 39.12 -8.14
CA PRO A 17 3.71 37.67 -8.19
C PRO A 17 2.40 37.01 -7.77
N ASN A 18 2.08 35.90 -8.43
CA ASN A 18 0.89 35.12 -8.12
C ASN A 18 1.17 34.15 -6.95
N LEU A 19 0.91 34.63 -5.73
CA LEU A 19 1.14 33.90 -4.49
C LEU A 19 0.44 32.54 -4.41
N LEU A 20 -0.70 32.36 -5.09
CA LEU A 20 -1.45 31.09 -5.08
C LEU A 20 -0.75 29.97 -5.85
N LYS A 21 0.15 30.32 -6.77
CA LYS A 21 0.95 29.38 -7.57
C LYS A 21 2.39 29.26 -7.07
N ASP A 22 2.72 29.95 -5.99
CA ASP A 22 4.03 29.88 -5.36
C ASP A 22 4.12 28.69 -4.41
N THR A 23 5.33 28.15 -4.29
CA THR A 23 5.64 27.07 -3.36
C THR A 23 6.57 27.63 -2.30
N PHE A 24 6.05 27.93 -1.12
CA PHE A 24 6.86 28.46 -0.01
C PHE A 24 7.70 27.36 0.62
N ILE A 25 9.02 27.56 0.67
CA ILE A 25 9.98 26.54 1.10
C ILE A 25 10.19 26.56 2.62
N LYS A 26 10.21 27.74 3.23
CA LYS A 26 10.54 27.89 4.65
C LYS A 26 10.06 29.22 5.22
N ILE A 27 9.73 29.21 6.51
CA ILE A 27 9.53 30.40 7.34
C ILE A 27 10.65 30.44 8.40
N ARG A 28 11.19 31.63 8.66
CA ARG A 28 12.16 31.87 9.72
C ARG A 28 11.82 33.18 10.43
N ASN A 29 12.05 33.24 11.73
CA ASN A 29 11.98 34.48 12.49
C ASN A 29 13.38 34.95 12.92
N LYS A 30 13.46 36.25 13.20
CA LYS A 30 14.58 36.91 13.86
C LYS A 30 13.98 38.01 14.71
N LYS A 31 14.07 37.87 16.05
CA LYS A 31 13.31 38.73 16.98
C LYS A 31 11.82 38.76 16.61
N SER A 32 11.22 39.93 16.48
CA SER A 32 9.83 40.16 16.08
C SER A 32 9.57 40.10 14.55
N SER A 33 10.62 39.89 13.74
CA SER A 33 10.49 39.85 12.28
C SER A 33 10.35 38.42 11.73
N LEU A 34 9.39 38.22 10.83
CA LEU A 34 9.18 36.97 10.09
C LEU A 34 9.62 37.11 8.64
N PHE A 35 10.23 36.06 8.10
CA PHE A 35 10.64 35.97 6.72
C PHE A 35 10.17 34.65 6.12
N ILE A 36 9.60 34.70 4.92
CA ILE A 36 9.16 33.54 4.16
C ILE A 36 9.73 33.65 2.76
N LEU A 37 10.33 32.58 2.25
CA LEU A 37 10.83 32.53 0.88
C LEU A 37 10.06 31.48 0.08
N SER A 38 9.70 31.81 -1.15
CA SER A 38 9.19 30.85 -2.15
C SER A 38 10.32 30.25 -2.97
N GLN A 39 10.11 29.02 -3.42
CA GLN A 39 11.02 28.32 -4.31
C GLN A 39 11.27 29.12 -5.59
N LYS A 40 10.28 29.91 -6.06
CA LYS A 40 10.38 30.77 -7.25
C LYS A 40 10.91 32.18 -6.97
N GLY A 41 11.39 32.44 -5.75
CA GLY A 41 12.05 33.69 -5.42
C GLY A 41 11.15 34.79 -4.85
N VAL A 42 9.96 34.49 -4.37
CA VAL A 42 9.15 35.47 -3.63
C VAL A 42 9.54 35.49 -2.16
N LEU A 43 10.18 36.57 -1.72
CA LEU A 43 10.50 36.84 -0.32
C LEU A 43 9.43 37.74 0.30
N MET A 44 8.81 37.26 1.36
CA MET A 44 7.87 38.02 2.19
C MET A 44 8.50 38.27 3.55
N SER A 45 8.40 39.50 4.04
CA SER A 45 8.86 39.89 5.37
C SER A 45 7.75 40.60 6.13
N SER A 46 7.60 40.29 7.41
CA SER A 46 6.62 40.91 8.31
C SER A 46 7.35 41.36 9.57
N THR A 47 6.94 42.52 10.10
CA THR A 47 7.46 43.08 11.36
C THR A 47 6.39 43.14 12.45
N ASP A 48 5.22 42.55 12.18
CA ASP A 48 4.01 42.60 13.01
C ASP A 48 3.41 41.20 13.20
N TYR A 49 4.28 40.20 13.35
CA TYR A 49 3.90 38.79 13.56
C TYR A 49 3.00 38.21 12.46
N GLY A 50 3.17 38.68 11.23
CA GLY A 50 2.50 38.15 10.04
C GLY A 50 1.16 38.81 9.74
N GLN A 51 0.79 39.89 10.43
CA GLN A 51 -0.43 40.65 10.12
C GLN A 51 -0.30 41.36 8.78
N THR A 52 0.86 41.97 8.51
CA THR A 52 1.17 42.58 7.21
C THR A 52 2.49 42.06 6.66
N TRP A 53 2.53 41.92 5.33
CA TRP A 53 3.67 41.38 4.60
C TRP A 53 4.20 42.39 3.58
N LYS A 54 5.50 42.64 3.63
CA LYS A 54 6.27 43.36 2.61
C LYS A 54 6.92 42.36 1.68
N LEU A 55 6.74 42.59 0.38
CA LEU A 55 7.10 41.61 -0.65
C LEU A 55 8.23 42.09 -1.58
N VAL A 56 9.19 41.19 -1.80
CA VAL A 56 10.31 41.33 -2.72
C VAL A 56 10.36 40.08 -3.59
N GLU A 57 10.43 40.24 -4.90
CA GLU A 57 10.53 39.12 -5.85
C GLU A 57 11.92 39.09 -6.50
N PHE A 58 12.52 37.91 -6.53
CA PHE A 58 13.77 37.61 -7.22
C PHE A 58 13.44 36.87 -8.51
N LEU A 59 13.74 37.50 -9.65
CA LEU A 59 13.41 36.96 -10.97
C LEU A 59 14.52 36.01 -11.47
N ASN A 60 14.13 35.09 -12.36
CA ASN A 60 15.02 34.15 -13.07
C ASN A 60 15.81 33.20 -12.16
N THR A 61 15.20 32.73 -11.07
CA THR A 61 15.89 31.84 -10.13
C THR A 61 14.96 30.91 -9.37
N SER A 62 15.56 29.86 -8.81
CA SER A 62 14.96 29.04 -7.77
C SER A 62 15.84 28.94 -6.53
N PHE A 63 15.22 28.89 -5.36
CA PHE A 63 15.89 28.81 -4.07
C PHE A 63 15.61 27.49 -3.35
N ARG A 64 16.63 27.00 -2.65
CA ARG A 64 16.57 25.79 -1.84
C ARG A 64 16.42 26.07 -0.34
N ASP A 65 17.14 27.05 0.18
CA ASP A 65 17.07 27.46 1.58
C ASP A 65 17.55 28.91 1.71
N PHE A 66 17.25 29.55 2.84
CA PHE A 66 17.76 30.87 3.17
C PHE A 66 18.01 30.99 4.66
N ALA A 67 18.92 31.86 5.09
CA ALA A 67 19.15 32.19 6.49
C ALA A 67 19.14 33.69 6.71
N ILE A 68 18.76 34.09 7.92
CA ILE A 68 18.70 35.48 8.35
C ILE A 68 19.97 35.76 9.15
N ILE A 69 20.79 36.71 8.68
CA ILE A 69 21.94 37.20 9.44
C ILE A 69 21.41 38.22 10.47
N ASP A 70 20.71 39.23 9.96
CA ASP A 70 20.07 40.31 10.72
C ASP A 70 18.78 40.77 10.01
N GLU A 71 18.12 41.81 10.52
CA GLU A 71 16.83 42.30 10.01
C GLU A 71 16.88 42.81 8.56
N ASN A 72 18.07 43.11 8.05
CA ASN A 72 18.28 43.67 6.71
C ASN A 72 19.08 42.74 5.79
N THR A 73 19.82 41.77 6.33
CA THR A 73 20.72 40.92 5.56
C THR A 73 20.36 39.44 5.66
N LEU A 74 20.24 38.81 4.49
CA LEU A 74 19.92 37.39 4.31
C LEU A 74 21.02 36.69 3.50
N ILE A 75 21.24 35.41 3.79
CA ILE A 75 21.93 34.49 2.89
C ILE A 75 20.89 33.65 2.18
N LEU A 76 20.96 33.60 0.85
CA LEU A 76 20.07 32.81 0.00
C LEU A 76 20.89 31.72 -0.68
N VAL A 77 20.38 30.49 -0.70
CA VAL A 77 20.98 29.36 -1.41
C VAL A 77 20.09 28.98 -2.58
N GLN A 78 20.64 29.05 -3.79
CA GLN A 78 19.97 28.74 -5.04
C GLN A 78 20.03 27.23 -5.34
N GLU A 79 19.10 26.71 -6.16
CA GLU A 79 19.09 25.28 -6.49
C GLU A 79 20.29 24.83 -7.34
N ASN A 80 20.89 25.76 -8.09
CA ASN A 80 22.12 25.55 -8.86
C ASN A 80 23.39 25.52 -7.98
N GLY A 81 23.27 25.67 -6.65
CA GLY A 81 24.38 25.65 -5.70
C GLY A 81 24.96 27.02 -5.35
N ASP A 82 24.49 28.09 -5.99
CA ASP A 82 24.99 29.44 -5.73
C ASP A 82 24.51 29.99 -4.40
N VAL A 83 25.39 30.78 -3.76
CA VAL A 83 25.11 31.48 -2.50
C VAL A 83 25.09 32.97 -2.76
N LEU A 84 24.00 33.62 -2.35
CA LEU A 84 23.82 35.06 -2.48
C LEU A 84 23.70 35.71 -1.11
N LYS A 85 24.39 36.84 -0.92
CA LYS A 85 24.16 37.75 0.19
C LYS A 85 23.25 38.87 -0.29
N TYR A 86 22.05 38.92 0.28
CA TYR A 86 21.06 39.95 0.02
C TYR A 86 21.07 40.96 1.15
N THR A 87 21.30 42.23 0.84
CA THR A 87 21.15 43.34 1.78
C THR A 87 20.02 44.24 1.31
N LYS A 88 19.00 44.37 2.15
CA LYS A 88 17.72 45.02 1.85
C LYS A 88 17.92 46.43 1.30
N ASN A 89 17.43 46.65 0.08
CA ASN A 89 17.53 47.91 -0.68
C ASN A 89 18.96 48.39 -0.98
N THR A 90 19.99 47.56 -0.77
CA THR A 90 21.39 47.96 -0.96
C THR A 90 22.05 47.15 -2.08
N SER A 91 22.25 45.85 -1.88
CA SER A 91 23.01 45.01 -2.82
C SER A 91 22.56 43.55 -2.82
N VAL A 92 22.86 42.86 -3.92
CA VAL A 92 22.83 41.40 -4.00
C VAL A 92 24.18 40.93 -4.53
N GLU A 93 24.92 40.23 -3.69
CA GLU A 93 26.30 39.81 -3.98
C GLU A 93 26.38 38.29 -4.02
N ARG A 94 27.16 37.75 -4.98
CA ARG A 94 27.39 36.31 -5.06
C ARG A 94 28.62 35.98 -4.23
N ILE A 95 28.48 35.02 -3.32
CA ILE A 95 29.57 34.51 -2.51
C ILE A 95 30.20 33.33 -3.27
N VAL A 96 31.51 33.39 -3.48
CA VAL A 96 32.26 32.34 -4.17
C VAL A 96 32.86 31.40 -3.12
N LEU A 97 32.39 30.15 -3.11
CA LEU A 97 32.98 29.09 -2.30
C LEU A 97 34.27 28.61 -2.98
N LYS A 98 35.40 28.78 -2.30
CA LYS A 98 36.70 28.32 -2.81
C LYS A 98 36.80 26.80 -2.64
N THR A 99 36.67 26.06 -3.74
CA THR A 99 36.76 24.59 -3.77
C THR A 99 37.65 24.12 -4.93
N GLN A 100 38.15 22.89 -4.85
CA GLN A 100 38.80 22.19 -5.96
C GLN A 100 37.77 21.57 -6.94
N GLU A 101 36.53 21.38 -6.50
CA GLU A 101 35.42 20.84 -7.30
C GLU A 101 34.74 21.95 -8.13
N LYS A 102 34.27 21.62 -9.35
CA LYS A 102 33.66 22.64 -10.24
C LYS A 102 32.31 23.16 -9.76
N GLU A 103 31.53 22.35 -9.04
CA GLU A 103 30.20 22.71 -8.55
C GLU A 103 29.96 22.14 -7.16
N VAL A 104 29.49 22.98 -6.23
CA VAL A 104 29.13 22.59 -4.87
C VAL A 104 27.60 22.61 -4.75
N ASN A 105 27.00 21.45 -4.54
CA ASN A 105 25.55 21.36 -4.38
C ASN A 105 25.19 21.48 -2.91
N LEU A 106 24.70 22.66 -2.52
CA LEU A 106 24.38 22.98 -1.14
C LEU A 106 23.01 22.42 -0.73
N THR A 107 22.92 21.92 0.49
CA THR A 107 21.69 21.33 1.05
C THR A 107 21.03 22.23 2.09
N ARG A 108 21.83 22.94 2.90
CA ARG A 108 21.32 23.70 4.05
C ARG A 108 22.12 24.97 4.31
N VAL A 109 21.45 26.00 4.81
CA VAL A 109 22.10 27.18 5.40
C VAL A 109 21.55 27.50 6.79
N ARG A 110 22.43 27.74 7.76
CA ARG A 110 22.02 28.12 9.12
C ARG A 110 22.99 29.12 9.72
N PHE A 111 22.45 30.14 10.36
CA PHE A 111 23.20 31.14 11.12
C PHE A 111 22.77 31.07 12.57
N TYR A 112 23.74 31.22 13.46
CA TYR A 112 23.53 31.29 14.91
C TYR A 112 23.39 32.74 15.37
N ASP A 113 24.29 33.59 14.88
CA ASP A 113 24.27 35.04 15.08
C ASP A 113 24.62 35.76 13.77
N SER A 114 24.95 37.05 13.84
CA SER A 114 25.30 37.85 12.66
C SER A 114 26.65 37.47 12.03
N ASN A 115 27.46 36.66 12.70
CA ASN A 115 28.84 36.34 12.33
C ASN A 115 29.02 34.85 12.02
N LEU A 116 28.55 33.98 12.90
CA LEU A 116 28.70 32.52 12.85
C LEU A 116 27.57 31.87 12.05
N GLY A 117 27.95 31.14 11.01
CA GLY A 117 27.01 30.39 10.18
C GLY A 117 27.66 29.22 9.44
N PHE A 118 26.80 28.38 8.87
CA PHE A 118 27.18 27.16 8.18
C PHE A 118 26.40 26.98 6.88
N LEU A 119 27.08 26.45 5.86
CA LEU A 119 26.47 25.81 4.71
C LEU A 119 26.84 24.32 4.73
N LEU A 120 25.90 23.47 4.33
CA LEU A 120 26.13 22.04 4.16
C LEU A 120 26.03 21.68 2.68
N ASP A 121 26.78 20.67 2.24
CA ASP A 121 26.72 20.17 0.87
C ASP A 121 26.44 18.66 0.75
N THR A 122 26.17 18.22 -0.47
CA THR A 122 25.91 16.82 -0.80
C THR A 122 27.15 15.93 -0.73
N ASN A 123 28.34 16.52 -0.68
CA ASN A 123 29.60 15.80 -0.74
C ASN A 123 30.15 15.51 0.66
N GLY A 124 29.51 15.97 1.74
CA GLY A 124 29.96 15.73 3.10
C GLY A 124 30.81 16.85 3.69
N THR A 125 30.74 18.06 3.13
CA THR A 125 31.48 19.23 3.61
C THR A 125 30.56 20.17 4.38
N ALA A 126 31.02 20.61 5.55
CA ALA A 126 30.43 21.72 6.29
C ALA A 126 31.28 22.97 6.07
N TRP A 127 30.68 24.02 5.51
CA TRP A 127 31.32 25.29 5.23
C TRP A 127 31.01 26.27 6.36
N MET A 128 32.01 26.73 7.09
CA MET A 128 31.82 27.62 8.24
C MET A 128 32.19 29.06 7.90
N THR A 129 31.40 30.01 8.37
CA THR A 129 31.72 31.45 8.38
C THR A 129 31.77 31.96 9.81
N LYS A 130 32.65 32.92 10.07
CA LYS A 130 32.72 33.70 11.32
C LYS A 130 32.67 35.22 11.06
N ASP A 131 32.38 35.61 9.82
CA ASP A 131 32.38 36.99 9.34
C ASP A 131 31.07 37.38 8.63
N GLY A 132 29.97 36.71 9.01
CA GLY A 132 28.64 37.04 8.49
C GLY A 132 28.47 36.67 7.02
N GLY A 133 29.08 35.54 6.63
CA GLY A 133 28.98 34.99 5.29
C GLY A 133 29.76 35.75 4.23
N ILE A 134 30.77 36.56 4.61
CA ILE A 134 31.69 37.17 3.63
C ILE A 134 32.62 36.08 3.10
N ASN A 135 33.16 35.25 3.99
CA ASN A 135 33.98 34.09 3.65
C ASN A 135 33.42 32.82 4.29
N PHE A 136 33.48 31.72 3.55
CA PHE A 136 33.16 30.38 4.03
C PHE A 136 34.36 29.45 3.87
N TYR A 137 34.71 28.76 4.94
CA TYR A 137 35.84 27.84 5.01
C TYR A 137 35.34 26.39 5.07
N PRO A 138 35.77 25.50 4.16
CA PRO A 138 35.30 24.13 4.13
C PRO A 138 35.95 23.27 5.22
N TYR A 139 35.15 22.42 5.86
CA TYR A 139 35.61 21.30 6.68
C TYR A 139 34.96 20.01 6.16
N LYS A 140 35.78 19.06 5.72
CA LYS A 140 35.29 17.77 5.21
C LYS A 140 34.96 16.85 6.39
N LEU A 141 33.68 16.55 6.59
CA LEU A 141 33.20 15.64 7.64
C LEU A 141 33.17 14.19 7.16
N GLY A 142 32.86 13.98 5.89
CA GLY A 142 32.80 12.66 5.27
C GLY A 142 32.57 12.72 3.78
N SER A 143 32.09 11.61 3.21
CA SER A 143 31.79 11.46 1.78
C SER A 143 30.30 11.18 1.51
N VAL A 144 29.45 11.62 2.44
CA VAL A 144 27.99 11.41 2.39
C VAL A 144 27.28 12.74 2.52
N ARG A 145 26.09 12.82 1.93
CA ARG A 145 25.27 14.03 1.92
C ARG A 145 24.86 14.44 3.34
N LEU A 146 25.09 15.70 3.67
CA LEU A 146 24.68 16.31 4.93
C LEU A 146 23.34 17.02 4.74
N GLU A 147 22.42 16.88 5.69
CA GLU A 147 21.03 17.34 5.53
C GLU A 147 20.64 18.48 6.47
N ASP A 148 21.11 18.44 7.72
CA ASP A 148 20.82 19.50 8.69
C ASP A 148 21.94 19.69 9.70
N ILE A 149 21.98 20.90 10.25
CA ILE A 149 22.90 21.29 11.32
C ILE A 149 22.13 21.98 12.43
N VAL A 150 22.52 21.69 13.66
CA VAL A 150 22.07 22.36 14.87
C VAL A 150 23.29 23.03 15.51
N ILE A 151 23.18 24.34 15.73
CA ILE A 151 24.21 25.15 16.39
C ILE A 151 23.68 25.46 17.78
N ILE A 152 24.32 24.91 18.81
CA ILE A 152 23.84 24.99 20.20
C ILE A 152 24.36 26.27 20.86
N ASN A 153 25.66 26.51 20.68
CA ASN A 153 26.36 27.71 21.11
C ASN A 153 27.53 27.99 20.16
N ASP A 154 28.44 28.90 20.52
CA ASP A 154 29.63 29.26 19.75
C ASP A 154 30.72 28.15 19.66
N LYS A 155 30.52 27.03 20.36
CA LYS A 155 31.47 25.90 20.45
C LYS A 155 30.88 24.54 20.07
N GLU A 156 29.60 24.32 20.32
CA GLU A 156 28.95 23.02 20.21
C GLU A 156 28.02 22.95 19.00
N TYR A 157 28.36 22.05 18.07
CA TYR A 157 27.64 21.87 16.82
C TYR A 157 27.28 20.40 16.60
N PHE A 158 26.14 20.17 15.95
CA PHE A 158 25.64 18.83 15.67
C PHE A 158 25.11 18.76 14.25
N VAL A 159 25.67 17.86 13.43
CA VAL A 159 25.34 17.70 12.01
C VAL A 159 24.82 16.29 11.77
N VAL A 160 23.79 16.19 10.93
CA VAL A 160 23.21 14.91 10.51
C VAL A 160 23.14 14.82 8.99
N GLY A 161 23.16 13.59 8.47
CA GLY A 161 23.05 13.34 7.05
C GLY A 161 22.61 11.92 6.70
N GLU A 162 22.96 11.51 5.49
CA GLU A 162 22.64 10.18 4.97
C GLU A 162 23.46 9.07 5.63
N ARG A 163 22.99 7.82 5.47
CA ARG A 163 23.71 6.60 5.88
C ARG A 163 24.13 6.59 7.35
N GLY A 164 23.28 7.13 8.23
CA GLY A 164 23.52 7.18 9.67
C GLY A 164 24.59 8.19 10.08
N SER A 165 25.00 9.09 9.19
CA SER A 165 26.06 10.07 9.51
C SER A 165 25.58 11.09 10.53
N ILE A 166 26.29 11.12 11.65
CA ILE A 166 26.12 12.09 12.72
C ILE A 166 27.51 12.57 13.11
N PHE A 167 27.68 13.89 13.19
CA PHE A 167 28.93 14.51 13.59
C PHE A 167 28.67 15.54 14.70
N LYS A 168 29.56 15.58 15.67
CA LYS A 168 29.50 16.54 16.78
C LYS A 168 30.83 17.24 16.95
N SER A 169 30.79 18.56 17.11
CA SER A 169 31.94 19.37 17.51
C SER A 169 31.67 19.98 18.88
N LEU A 170 32.72 20.14 19.68
CA LEU A 170 32.69 20.75 21.02
C LEU A 170 33.68 21.92 21.15
N ASP A 171 34.39 22.27 20.08
CA ASP A 171 35.50 23.22 20.06
C ASP A 171 35.33 24.31 18.99
N GLY A 172 34.08 24.60 18.63
CA GLY A 172 33.76 25.65 17.66
C GLY A 172 34.09 25.27 16.23
N GLY A 173 34.00 23.98 15.91
CA GLY A 173 34.17 23.44 14.56
C GLY A 173 35.62 23.20 14.17
N LEU A 174 36.56 23.27 15.12
CA LEU A 174 37.98 22.98 14.88
C LEU A 174 38.20 21.48 14.71
N SER A 175 37.49 20.66 15.48
CA SER A 175 37.47 19.20 15.35
C SER A 175 36.04 18.65 15.43
N TRP A 176 35.84 17.49 14.82
CA TRP A 176 34.55 16.82 14.74
C TRP A 176 34.68 15.34 15.07
N LYS A 177 33.83 14.87 15.98
CA LYS A 177 33.68 13.45 16.32
C LYS A 177 32.52 12.85 15.54
N SER A 178 32.78 11.75 14.82
CA SER A 178 31.72 10.97 14.17
C SER A 178 31.05 10.06 15.20
N LEU A 179 29.72 10.08 15.24
CA LEU A 179 28.87 9.27 16.11
C LEU A 179 27.87 8.46 15.24
N PRO A 180 28.36 7.63 14.30
CA PRO A 180 27.50 7.03 13.30
C PRO A 180 26.41 6.17 13.96
N HIS A 181 25.18 6.37 13.50
CA HIS A 181 24.05 5.51 13.84
C HIS A 181 23.92 4.40 12.78
N LYS A 182 23.00 3.45 12.99
CA LYS A 182 22.57 2.45 11.98
C LYS A 182 22.47 3.09 10.59
N ASN A 183 22.63 2.31 9.53
CA ASN A 183 22.62 2.78 8.13
C ASN A 183 21.24 3.31 7.66
N ILE A 184 20.78 4.39 8.30
CA ILE A 184 19.47 5.04 8.20
C ILE A 184 19.76 6.53 7.98
N SER A 185 19.14 7.13 6.97
CA SER A 185 19.37 8.55 6.64
C SER A 185 18.51 9.47 7.51
N PHE A 186 19.10 10.57 7.97
CA PHE A 186 18.41 11.61 8.72
C PHE A 186 18.12 12.81 7.81
N THR A 187 16.95 13.43 7.98
CA THR A 187 16.48 14.55 7.14
C THR A 187 16.47 15.88 7.89
N LYS A 188 16.25 15.84 9.21
CA LYS A 188 16.21 17.04 10.08
C LYS A 188 16.74 16.72 11.46
N ALA A 189 17.26 17.76 12.13
CA ALA A 189 17.73 17.68 13.51
C ALA A 189 17.25 18.90 14.32
N TRP A 190 16.97 18.65 15.61
CA TRP A 190 16.61 19.65 16.59
C TRP A 190 17.37 19.41 17.90
N TYR A 191 17.55 20.48 18.66
CA TYR A 191 18.09 20.45 20.01
C TYR A 191 17.11 21.18 20.92
N LEU A 192 16.79 20.54 22.04
CA LEU A 192 15.88 21.03 23.06
C LEU A 192 16.62 20.98 24.38
N ARG A 193 16.51 22.03 25.18
CA ARG A 193 17.16 22.09 26.49
C ARG A 193 16.26 22.81 27.48
N ASP A 194 16.15 22.23 28.67
CA ASP A 194 15.61 22.86 29.87
C ASP A 194 16.74 23.05 30.91
N GLU A 195 16.42 23.51 32.13
CA GLU A 195 17.41 23.74 33.19
C GLU A 195 18.20 22.48 33.57
N ASN A 196 17.60 21.30 33.46
CA ASN A 196 18.12 20.03 33.97
C ASN A 196 18.46 19.01 32.86
N ASN A 197 17.87 19.13 31.68
CA ASN A 197 17.90 18.14 30.61
C ASN A 197 18.21 18.77 29.25
N ALA A 198 18.87 17.99 28.40
CA ALA A 198 19.10 18.35 27.00
C ALA A 198 18.82 17.13 26.11
N TYR A 199 18.04 17.35 25.05
CA TYR A 199 17.63 16.32 24.11
C TYR A 199 18.02 16.70 22.69
N PHE A 200 18.60 15.74 21.98
CA PHE A 200 18.69 15.79 20.53
C PHE A 200 17.53 15.01 19.93
N LEU A 201 16.89 15.60 18.92
CA LEU A 201 15.87 14.95 18.12
C LEU A 201 16.33 14.88 16.68
N VAL A 202 16.15 13.74 16.04
CA VAL A 202 16.37 13.58 14.59
C VAL A 202 15.17 12.93 13.94
N LEU A 203 14.85 13.39 12.73
CA LEU A 203 13.85 12.77 11.87
C LEU A 203 14.58 11.93 10.82
N ASN A 204 14.19 10.66 10.68
CA ASN A 204 14.74 9.80 9.64
C ASN A 204 13.85 9.75 8.39
N ASN A 205 14.35 9.11 7.34
CA ASN A 205 13.63 8.87 6.08
C ASN A 205 12.45 7.89 6.19
N PHE A 206 12.21 7.29 7.36
CA PHE A 206 11.05 6.45 7.66
C PHE A 206 9.99 7.20 8.48
N ASP A 207 10.07 8.53 8.55
CA ASP A 207 9.18 9.39 9.34
C ASP A 207 9.15 9.03 10.84
N GLN A 208 10.28 8.54 11.35
CA GLN A 208 10.47 8.26 12.77
C GLN A 208 11.25 9.38 13.44
N ILE A 209 10.80 9.77 14.63
CA ILE A 209 11.52 10.70 15.49
C ILE A 209 12.34 9.87 16.47
N LEU A 210 13.66 10.04 16.42
CA LEU A 210 14.57 9.48 17.39
C LEU A 210 14.99 10.57 18.38
N ILE A 211 15.09 10.19 19.65
CA ILE A 211 15.52 11.06 20.75
C ILE A 211 16.78 10.50 21.40
N SER A 212 17.66 11.41 21.83
CA SER A 212 18.87 11.12 22.58
C SER A 212 19.00 12.10 23.75
N SER A 213 19.14 11.58 24.96
CA SER A 213 19.40 12.36 26.19
C SER A 213 20.88 12.41 26.60
N ASP A 214 21.73 11.60 25.95
CA ASP A 214 23.16 11.43 26.29
C ASP A 214 24.09 12.16 25.32
N GLY A 215 23.57 13.21 24.68
CA GLY A 215 24.36 14.07 23.80
C GLY A 215 24.60 13.50 22.40
N GLY A 216 23.74 12.57 21.94
CA GLY A 216 23.76 11.98 20.60
C GLY A 216 24.48 10.63 20.51
N VAL A 217 24.82 10.00 21.64
CA VAL A 217 25.56 8.72 21.67
C VAL A 217 24.60 7.55 21.48
N ASN A 218 23.49 7.52 22.22
CA ASN A 218 22.44 6.53 22.08
C ASN A 218 21.13 7.17 21.62
N TRP A 219 20.34 6.41 20.85
CA TRP A 219 19.10 6.87 20.25
C TRP A 219 17.98 5.88 20.48
N LYS A 220 16.82 6.40 20.90
CA LYS A 220 15.57 5.63 21.01
C LYS A 220 14.56 6.18 20.02
N VAL A 221 13.81 5.28 19.38
CA VAL A 221 12.68 5.67 18.54
C VAL A 221 11.57 6.10 19.49
N SER A 222 11.31 7.41 19.54
CA SER A 222 10.26 7.98 20.37
C SER A 222 8.90 7.98 19.69
N HIS A 223 8.87 8.10 18.35
CA HIS A 223 7.62 8.14 17.61
C HIS A 223 7.78 7.55 16.22
N THR A 224 6.79 6.76 15.80
CA THR A 224 6.58 6.29 14.43
C THR A 224 5.26 6.87 13.96
N GLN A 225 5.27 7.71 12.94
CA GLN A 225 4.06 8.38 12.51
C GLN A 225 3.17 7.43 11.70
N ASP A 226 1.96 7.15 12.17
CA ASP A 226 1.05 6.19 11.51
C ASP A 226 0.43 6.73 10.20
N LYS A 227 0.33 8.05 10.02
CA LYS A 227 -0.25 8.70 8.82
C LYS A 227 0.33 10.10 8.54
N GLY A 228 0.87 10.26 7.32
CA GLY A 228 1.42 11.49 6.75
C GLY A 228 2.78 11.89 7.34
N SER A 229 3.73 12.27 6.49
CA SER A 229 5.10 12.60 6.90
C SER A 229 5.18 13.88 7.74
N LEU A 230 6.11 13.89 8.70
CA LEU A 230 6.44 15.06 9.50
C LEU A 230 7.30 16.00 8.66
N LEU A 231 6.85 17.24 8.50
CA LEU A 231 7.59 18.21 7.71
C LEU A 231 8.52 19.01 8.59
N SER A 232 8.07 19.51 9.75
CA SER A 232 8.91 20.30 10.64
C SER A 232 8.37 20.28 12.07
N MET A 233 9.27 20.57 13.02
CA MET A 233 8.94 20.78 14.42
C MET A 233 9.53 22.11 14.91
N ALA A 234 8.86 22.72 15.88
CA ALA A 234 9.34 23.89 16.60
C ALA A 234 9.00 23.74 18.09
N PRO A 235 9.93 24.04 19.02
CA PRO A 235 9.59 24.12 20.43
C PRO A 235 8.63 25.28 20.69
N ILE A 236 7.61 25.04 21.51
CA ILE A 236 6.62 26.06 21.89
C ILE A 236 6.45 26.22 23.41
N ASN A 237 6.87 25.24 24.23
CA ASN A 237 6.86 25.43 25.68
C ASN A 237 8.05 26.28 26.12
N PRO A 238 7.85 27.36 26.90
CA PRO A 238 8.93 28.20 27.43
C PRO A 238 9.98 27.44 28.27
N LYS A 239 9.63 26.31 28.91
CA LYS A 239 10.61 25.45 29.63
C LYS A 239 11.69 24.88 28.72
N PHE A 240 11.32 24.56 27.48
CA PHE A 240 12.23 24.14 26.42
C PHE A 240 12.49 25.27 25.42
N GLY A 241 11.95 26.46 25.70
CA GLY A 241 11.46 27.41 24.70
C GLY A 241 12.56 28.16 23.99
N LEU A 242 12.40 28.22 22.66
CA LEU A 242 12.88 29.28 21.76
C LEU A 242 14.32 29.80 21.92
N LYS A 243 15.28 28.99 22.39
CA LYS A 243 16.71 29.22 22.09
C LYS A 243 17.13 28.84 20.66
N ALA A 244 16.16 28.59 19.78
CA ALA A 244 16.43 28.10 18.43
C ALA A 244 16.87 29.20 17.42
N LEU A 245 16.85 30.50 17.77
CA LEU A 245 17.13 31.58 16.80
C LEU A 245 18.00 32.77 17.29
N HIS A 246 18.32 32.89 18.59
CA HIS A 246 19.43 33.71 19.06
C HIS A 246 19.81 33.37 20.52
N PRO A 247 21.09 33.44 20.90
CA PRO A 247 21.54 33.25 22.29
C PRO A 247 21.22 34.38 23.28
N ASN A 248 20.71 35.53 22.83
CA ASN A 248 20.59 36.75 23.65
C ASN A 248 19.14 37.23 23.84
N ASP A 249 18.13 36.38 23.64
CA ASP A 249 16.77 36.75 24.00
C ASP A 249 16.64 36.54 25.53
N ASP A 250 16.78 37.65 26.26
CA ASP A 250 16.70 37.71 27.73
C ASP A 250 15.29 37.30 28.23
N GLU A 251 15.22 36.62 29.36
CA GLU A 251 14.01 36.07 30.00
C GLU A 251 12.94 37.12 30.39
N GLU A 252 13.24 38.42 30.27
CA GLU A 252 12.41 39.47 30.85
C GLU A 252 11.18 39.85 30.03
N GLU A 253 11.13 39.55 28.72
CA GLU A 253 10.04 40.04 27.85
C GLU A 253 8.79 39.13 27.80
N PHE A 254 8.82 37.93 28.39
CA PHE A 254 7.70 36.96 28.36
C PHE A 254 6.87 36.91 29.65
N LYS A 255 6.96 37.94 30.51
CA LYS A 255 6.02 38.15 31.62
C LYS A 255 5.07 39.29 31.24
N GLU A 256 3.78 39.03 31.43
CA GLU A 256 2.64 39.95 31.21
C GLU A 256 2.09 40.06 29.78
N ASN A 257 1.23 39.10 29.43
CA ASN A 257 -0.11 39.39 28.90
C ASN A 257 -0.95 38.10 28.87
N GLN A 258 -1.48 37.70 30.02
CA GLN A 258 -2.45 36.60 30.09
C GLN A 258 -3.86 37.14 29.80
N ASN A 259 -4.34 36.92 28.57
CA ASN A 259 -5.72 37.17 28.20
C ASN A 259 -6.52 35.86 28.39
N PRO A 260 -7.52 35.79 29.29
CA PRO A 260 -8.11 34.53 29.79
C PRO A 260 -8.96 33.74 28.77
N ASN A 261 -9.07 34.19 27.52
CA ASN A 261 -9.89 33.54 26.48
C ASN A 261 -9.09 32.91 25.33
N GLN A 262 -7.76 32.84 25.41
CA GLN A 262 -6.97 32.07 24.45
C GLN A 262 -6.93 30.60 24.89
N LYS A 263 -7.38 29.69 24.01
CA LYS A 263 -7.09 28.25 24.13
C LYS A 263 -5.57 28.08 24.20
N GLU A 264 -5.06 27.78 25.38
CA GLU A 264 -3.65 27.45 25.60
C GLU A 264 -3.28 26.29 24.69
N ILE A 265 -2.30 26.49 23.81
CA ILE A 265 -1.71 25.40 23.04
C ILE A 265 -0.83 24.64 24.04
N TYR A 266 -1.38 23.57 24.62
CA TYR A 266 -0.61 22.66 25.47
C TYR A 266 0.46 21.95 24.63
N GLY A 267 1.71 22.01 25.08
CA GLY A 267 2.75 21.04 24.78
C GLY A 267 4.13 21.61 24.47
N ASP A 268 5.13 20.73 24.46
CA ASP A 268 6.54 21.12 24.37
C ASP A 268 6.96 21.47 22.95
N ILE A 269 6.39 20.77 21.98
CA ILE A 269 6.77 20.83 20.57
C ILE A 269 5.52 20.99 19.71
N LEU A 270 5.52 21.95 18.80
CA LEU A 270 4.56 22.06 17.71
C LEU A 270 5.14 21.39 16.46
N ALA A 271 4.41 20.44 15.91
CA ALA A 271 4.73 19.72 14.70
C ALA A 271 3.75 20.07 13.58
N VAL A 272 4.30 20.29 12.39
CA VAL A 272 3.56 20.41 11.14
C VAL A 272 3.92 19.26 10.21
N GLY A 273 2.91 18.65 9.60
CA GLY A 273 3.05 17.51 8.70
C GLY A 273 2.23 17.68 7.43
N GLN A 274 2.31 16.70 6.54
CA GLN A 274 1.50 16.65 5.33
C GLN A 274 -0.01 16.73 5.63
N PHE A 275 -0.80 17.13 4.64
CA PHE A 275 -2.26 17.30 4.75
C PHE A 275 -2.67 18.31 5.83
N SER A 276 -1.90 19.40 5.94
CA SER A 276 -2.10 20.46 6.93
C SER A 276 -2.18 19.92 8.36
N LYS A 277 -1.51 18.80 8.64
CA LYS A 277 -1.49 18.18 9.96
C LYS A 277 -0.76 19.11 10.92
N ILE A 278 -1.43 19.49 11.99
CA ILE A 278 -0.84 20.22 13.10
C ILE A 278 -0.98 19.33 14.33
N SER A 279 0.11 19.11 15.04
CA SER A 279 0.14 18.30 16.25
C SER A 279 1.02 18.97 17.29
N THR A 280 0.71 18.78 18.55
CA THR A 280 1.56 19.18 19.68
C THR A 280 2.14 17.92 20.34
N GLY A 281 3.32 18.01 20.93
CA GLY A 281 4.03 16.88 21.52
C GLY A 281 4.60 17.24 22.89
N ASP A 282 4.35 16.40 23.88
CA ASP A 282 4.86 16.56 25.25
C ASP A 282 6.01 15.60 25.48
N ILE A 283 7.15 16.12 25.93
CA ILE A 283 8.34 15.33 26.25
C ILE A 283 8.20 14.79 27.67
N THR A 284 8.11 13.47 27.79
CA THR A 284 8.16 12.74 29.06
C THR A 284 9.38 11.83 29.06
N GLY A 285 10.54 12.37 29.46
CA GLY A 285 11.82 11.66 29.40
C GLY A 285 12.29 11.43 27.97
N GLU A 286 12.55 10.18 27.58
CA GLU A 286 12.92 9.80 26.21
C GLU A 286 11.72 9.36 25.34
N GLU A 287 10.51 9.80 25.71
CA GLU A 287 9.30 9.59 24.93
C GLU A 287 8.56 10.90 24.70
N ILE A 288 7.96 11.07 23.52
CA ILE A 288 7.15 12.20 23.14
C ILE A 288 5.71 11.73 22.93
N LYS A 289 4.79 12.25 23.72
CA LYS A 289 3.36 12.01 23.59
C LYS A 289 2.75 13.02 22.64
N TRP A 290 2.28 12.55 21.49
CA TRP A 290 1.73 13.40 20.44
C TRP A 290 0.22 13.55 20.53
N TYR A 291 -0.26 14.79 20.48
CA TYR A 291 -1.66 15.17 20.42
C TYR A 291 -1.93 15.89 19.10
N LYS A 292 -2.83 15.34 18.29
CA LYS A 292 -3.23 15.96 17.02
C LYS A 292 -4.18 17.12 17.29
N ILE A 293 -3.84 18.30 16.77
CA ILE A 293 -4.66 19.52 16.87
C ILE A 293 -5.59 19.64 15.65
N SER A 294 -5.06 19.47 14.44
CA SER A 294 -5.80 19.68 13.19
C SER A 294 -5.20 18.92 12.00
N GLY A 295 -5.94 18.84 10.89
CA GLY A 295 -5.50 18.27 9.60
C GLY A 295 -5.23 16.77 9.64
N GLY A 296 -4.32 16.25 8.81
CA GLY A 296 -3.67 14.95 8.99
C GLY A 296 -4.49 13.67 8.78
N ASP A 297 -5.80 13.74 8.57
CA ASP A 297 -6.59 12.63 8.02
C ASP A 297 -7.31 13.13 6.77
N SER A 298 -6.80 12.78 5.60
CA SER A 298 -7.60 12.84 4.40
C SER A 298 -7.88 11.42 3.95
N ILE A 299 -8.84 10.76 4.61
CA ILE A 299 -9.48 9.53 4.10
C ILE A 299 -9.98 9.76 2.66
N TYR A 300 -10.25 11.02 2.30
CA TYR A 300 -10.78 11.44 1.00
C TYR A 300 -9.77 12.20 0.10
N SER A 301 -8.46 12.23 0.38
CA SER A 301 -7.56 12.79 -0.64
C SER A 301 -7.53 11.87 -1.86
N PRO A 302 -7.49 12.43 -3.08
CA PRO A 302 -7.29 11.63 -4.28
C PRO A 302 -6.11 10.67 -4.15
N TYR A 303 -5.03 11.11 -3.49
CA TYR A 303 -3.86 10.30 -3.20
C TYR A 303 -4.14 9.09 -2.30
N SER A 304 -4.93 9.26 -1.22
CA SER A 304 -5.32 8.14 -0.34
C SER A 304 -6.21 7.12 -1.07
N ILE A 305 -7.11 7.61 -1.92
CA ILE A 305 -7.97 6.76 -2.75
C ILE A 305 -7.13 5.99 -3.77
N LEU A 306 -6.21 6.68 -4.46
CA LEU A 306 -5.25 6.08 -5.41
C LEU A 306 -4.36 5.04 -4.73
N ASN A 307 -3.85 5.31 -3.52
CA ASN A 307 -3.02 4.36 -2.77
C ASN A 307 -3.78 3.08 -2.36
N PHE A 308 -5.10 3.13 -2.24
CA PHE A 308 -5.90 1.93 -1.98
C PHE A 308 -6.30 1.21 -3.29
N ILE A 309 -6.72 1.97 -4.30
CA ILE A 309 -7.22 1.43 -5.56
C ILE A 309 -6.09 0.84 -6.43
N ILE A 310 -4.92 1.48 -6.51
CA ILE A 310 -3.82 1.02 -7.36
C ILE A 310 -3.35 -0.40 -6.96
N PRO A 311 -3.05 -0.69 -5.68
CA PRO A 311 -2.66 -2.05 -5.29
C PRO A 311 -3.79 -3.06 -5.51
N LEU A 312 -5.05 -2.68 -5.25
CA LEU A 312 -6.20 -3.56 -5.48
C LEU A 312 -6.33 -3.94 -6.96
N ILE A 313 -6.22 -2.98 -7.87
CA ILE A 313 -6.24 -3.21 -9.32
C ILE A 313 -5.04 -4.05 -9.74
N ALA A 314 -3.85 -3.77 -9.23
CA ALA A 314 -2.63 -4.53 -9.58
C ALA A 314 -2.75 -6.00 -9.15
N ILE A 315 -3.19 -6.26 -7.91
CA ILE A 315 -3.42 -7.62 -7.38
C ILE A 315 -4.54 -8.30 -8.17
N TRP A 316 -5.59 -7.57 -8.52
CA TRP A 316 -6.69 -8.09 -9.32
C TRP A 316 -6.24 -8.51 -10.72
N ILE A 317 -5.46 -7.67 -11.42
CA ILE A 317 -4.88 -8.00 -12.72
C ILE A 317 -3.95 -9.20 -12.62
N PHE A 318 -3.11 -9.26 -11.57
CA PHE A 318 -2.23 -10.39 -11.33
C PHE A 318 -3.01 -11.70 -11.19
N PHE A 319 -4.06 -11.74 -10.36
CA PHE A 319 -4.88 -12.95 -10.21
C PHE A 319 -5.72 -13.26 -11.45
N LEU A 320 -6.17 -12.24 -12.19
CA LEU A 320 -6.85 -12.43 -13.47
C LEU A 320 -5.93 -13.13 -14.47
N MET A 321 -4.67 -12.70 -14.55
CA MET A 321 -3.65 -13.34 -15.39
C MET A 321 -3.37 -14.77 -14.92
N LEU A 322 -3.23 -14.97 -13.62
CA LEU A 322 -2.98 -16.27 -13.00
C LEU A 322 -4.10 -17.26 -13.33
N TYR A 323 -5.37 -16.86 -13.20
CA TYR A 323 -6.52 -17.74 -13.44
C TYR A 323 -6.92 -17.90 -14.90
N THR A 324 -6.45 -17.04 -15.81
CA THR A 324 -6.77 -17.15 -17.23
C THR A 324 -5.65 -17.78 -18.06
N LEU A 325 -4.38 -17.60 -17.68
CA LEU A 325 -3.24 -18.09 -18.47
C LEU A 325 -2.62 -19.41 -17.98
N ILE A 326 -2.64 -19.68 -16.67
CA ILE A 326 -1.98 -20.87 -16.11
C ILE A 326 -2.80 -22.16 -16.31
N PRO A 327 -4.14 -22.16 -16.15
CA PRO A 327 -4.91 -23.39 -16.29
C PRO A 327 -4.78 -23.98 -17.70
N ASN A 328 -4.70 -25.31 -17.80
CA ASN A 328 -4.72 -26.04 -19.07
C ASN A 328 -6.15 -26.17 -19.65
N THR A 329 -6.93 -25.09 -19.60
CA THR A 329 -8.28 -25.00 -20.14
C THR A 329 -8.56 -23.55 -20.58
N ASN A 330 -9.47 -23.38 -21.54
CA ASN A 330 -9.85 -22.05 -22.01
C ASN A 330 -10.81 -21.39 -21.02
N VAL A 331 -10.26 -20.60 -20.10
CA VAL A 331 -11.05 -19.83 -19.12
C VAL A 331 -11.52 -18.52 -19.75
N PRO A 332 -12.84 -18.29 -19.89
CA PRO A 332 -13.35 -16.99 -20.35
C PRO A 332 -12.94 -15.86 -19.39
N ILE A 333 -12.49 -14.72 -19.94
CA ILE A 333 -12.00 -13.62 -19.11
C ILE A 333 -13.06 -13.11 -18.11
N ARG A 334 -14.34 -13.19 -18.48
CA ARG A 334 -15.47 -12.76 -17.64
C ARG A 334 -15.60 -13.59 -16.36
N THR A 335 -15.35 -14.90 -16.41
CA THR A 335 -15.42 -15.77 -15.22
C THR A 335 -14.15 -15.61 -14.37
N GLY A 336 -12.99 -15.46 -15.03
CA GLY A 336 -11.72 -15.12 -14.36
C GLY A 336 -11.77 -13.79 -13.61
N MET A 337 -12.44 -12.77 -14.14
CA MET A 337 -12.60 -11.46 -13.50
C MET A 337 -13.29 -11.54 -12.13
N ALA A 338 -14.33 -12.38 -12.02
CA ALA A 338 -15.08 -12.56 -10.78
C ALA A 338 -14.24 -13.28 -9.71
N GLY A 339 -13.59 -14.39 -10.07
CA GLY A 339 -12.70 -15.11 -9.15
C GLY A 339 -11.49 -14.28 -8.73
N ALA A 340 -10.87 -13.55 -9.65
CA ALA A 340 -9.77 -12.65 -9.36
C ALA A 340 -10.19 -11.50 -8.43
N LEU A 341 -11.41 -10.95 -8.58
CA LEU A 341 -11.90 -9.85 -7.74
C LEU A 341 -12.13 -10.29 -6.29
N ILE A 342 -12.72 -11.46 -6.11
CA ILE A 342 -12.91 -12.03 -4.77
C ILE A 342 -11.55 -12.36 -4.14
N THR A 343 -10.63 -12.94 -4.94
CA THR A 343 -9.27 -13.26 -4.47
C THR A 343 -8.52 -11.99 -4.05
N SER A 344 -8.55 -10.92 -4.85
CA SER A 344 -7.81 -9.70 -4.55
C SER A 344 -8.31 -9.01 -3.28
N ILE A 345 -9.63 -9.03 -3.04
CA ILE A 345 -10.23 -8.51 -1.81
C ILE A 345 -9.80 -9.35 -0.60
N LEU A 346 -9.93 -10.68 -0.69
CA LEU A 346 -9.53 -11.59 0.40
C LEU A 346 -8.03 -11.50 0.70
N PHE A 347 -7.20 -11.41 -0.34
CA PHE A 347 -5.76 -11.29 -0.21
C PHE A 347 -5.35 -9.97 0.47
N LEU A 348 -6.02 -8.87 0.14
CA LEU A 348 -5.78 -7.58 0.77
C LEU A 348 -6.22 -7.58 2.24
N LEU A 349 -7.38 -8.18 2.53
CA LEU A 349 -7.85 -8.39 3.91
C LEU A 349 -6.86 -9.26 4.70
N PHE A 350 -6.35 -10.32 4.09
CA PHE A 350 -5.34 -11.20 4.70
C PHE A 350 -4.05 -10.47 5.02
N ILE A 351 -3.49 -9.69 4.09
CA ILE A 351 -2.29 -8.88 4.34
C ILE A 351 -2.52 -7.93 5.51
N TYR A 352 -3.68 -7.26 5.55
CA TYR A 352 -4.00 -6.34 6.64
C TYR A 352 -4.13 -7.06 7.98
N ALA A 353 -4.91 -8.15 8.04
CA ALA A 353 -5.09 -8.95 9.24
C ALA A 353 -3.77 -9.57 9.74
N PHE A 354 -2.94 -10.05 8.82
CA PHE A 354 -1.63 -10.59 9.13
C PHE A 354 -0.67 -9.52 9.66
N GLY A 355 -0.74 -8.29 9.15
CA GLY A 355 -0.01 -7.15 9.69
C GLY A 355 -0.41 -6.80 11.14
N VAL A 356 -1.71 -6.77 11.43
CA VAL A 356 -2.22 -6.58 12.80
C VAL A 356 -1.75 -7.70 13.72
N TYR A 357 -1.82 -8.96 13.25
CA TYR A 357 -1.33 -10.12 13.98
C TYR A 357 0.17 -10.01 14.30
N ILE A 358 1.02 -9.67 13.33
CA ILE A 358 2.46 -9.46 13.57
C ILE A 358 2.70 -8.35 14.59
N LYS A 359 1.99 -7.22 14.52
CA LYS A 359 2.18 -6.11 15.47
C LYS A 359 1.87 -6.53 16.91
N SER A 360 0.78 -7.27 17.11
CA SER A 360 0.40 -7.84 18.40
C SER A 360 1.40 -8.91 18.89
N PHE A 361 1.78 -9.84 18.00
CA PHE A 361 2.73 -10.91 18.29
C PHE A 361 4.14 -10.39 18.61
N SER A 362 4.62 -9.39 17.85
CA SER A 362 5.92 -8.75 18.04
C SER A 362 6.07 -8.16 19.45
N THR A 363 5.00 -7.56 19.96
CA THR A 363 4.97 -6.94 21.29
C THR A 363 5.11 -7.96 22.43
N SER A 364 4.62 -9.20 22.22
CA SER A 364 4.49 -10.20 23.30
C SER A 364 5.60 -11.27 23.31
N THR A 365 6.07 -11.74 22.14
CA THR A 365 6.91 -12.95 22.04
C THR A 365 8.25 -12.74 21.32
N MET A 366 8.40 -11.66 20.53
CA MET A 366 9.64 -11.39 19.77
C MET A 366 10.82 -10.96 20.66
N ILE A 367 10.56 -10.65 21.93
CA ILE A 367 11.59 -10.36 22.94
C ILE A 367 12.45 -11.61 23.23
N ILE A 368 11.90 -12.82 23.12
CA ILE A 368 12.57 -14.06 23.56
C ILE A 368 13.11 -14.89 22.37
N TYR A 369 12.39 -14.93 21.23
CA TYR A 369 12.70 -15.84 20.10
C TYR A 369 13.07 -15.15 18.78
N ARG A 370 13.39 -13.85 18.80
CA ARG A 370 13.75 -12.95 17.68
C ARG A 370 13.78 -13.57 16.27
N ALA A 371 14.81 -14.34 15.93
CA ALA A 371 15.00 -14.90 14.58
C ALA A 371 14.23 -16.21 14.33
N LEU A 372 14.02 -17.04 15.35
CA LEU A 372 13.35 -18.34 15.22
C LEU A 372 11.85 -18.18 14.92
N ALA A 373 11.23 -17.11 15.43
CA ALA A 373 9.83 -16.79 15.19
C ALA A 373 9.51 -16.46 13.73
N ALA A 374 10.50 -16.07 12.92
CA ALA A 374 10.29 -15.75 11.52
C ALA A 374 9.85 -16.97 10.69
N VAL A 375 10.34 -18.18 11.04
CA VAL A 375 10.05 -19.40 10.25
C VAL A 375 8.57 -19.79 10.34
N PRO A 376 7.94 -19.95 11.52
CA PRO A 376 6.51 -20.26 11.59
C PRO A 376 5.63 -19.15 11.01
N LEU A 377 6.00 -17.87 11.20
CA LEU A 377 5.25 -16.74 10.64
C LEU A 377 5.29 -16.75 9.11
N PHE A 378 6.45 -17.03 8.53
CA PHE A 378 6.60 -17.16 7.08
C PHE A 378 5.78 -18.33 6.52
N LEU A 379 5.80 -19.47 7.19
CA LEU A 379 4.99 -20.63 6.80
C LEU A 379 3.49 -20.35 6.89
N LEU A 380 3.04 -19.66 7.95
CA LEU A 380 1.65 -19.23 8.10
C LEU A 380 1.23 -18.27 6.98
N PHE A 381 2.11 -17.34 6.60
CA PHE A 381 1.87 -16.41 5.50
C PHE A 381 1.70 -17.13 4.16
N ILE A 382 2.60 -18.07 3.85
CA ILE A 382 2.53 -18.89 2.63
C ILE A 382 1.23 -19.72 2.65
N TYR A 383 0.95 -20.41 3.74
CA TYR A 383 -0.24 -21.25 3.87
C TYR A 383 -1.52 -20.44 3.61
N GLY A 384 -1.68 -19.30 4.29
CA GLY A 384 -2.84 -18.42 4.11
C GLY A 384 -2.95 -17.89 2.68
N SER A 385 -1.82 -17.51 2.09
CA SER A 385 -1.75 -17.04 0.70
C SER A 385 -2.18 -18.13 -0.28
N CYS A 386 -1.65 -19.35 -0.15
CA CYS A 386 -2.01 -20.48 -1.01
C CYS A 386 -3.49 -20.84 -0.89
N MET A 387 -4.05 -20.85 0.32
CA MET A 387 -5.48 -21.13 0.53
C MET A 387 -6.38 -20.10 -0.18
N ILE A 388 -6.01 -18.82 -0.13
CA ILE A 388 -6.76 -17.76 -0.82
C ILE A 388 -6.70 -17.94 -2.34
N VAL A 389 -5.54 -18.28 -2.88
CA VAL A 389 -5.36 -18.53 -4.32
C VAL A 389 -6.18 -19.75 -4.78
N LEU A 390 -6.15 -20.85 -4.02
CA LEU A 390 -6.92 -22.05 -4.34
C LEU A 390 -8.43 -21.77 -4.29
N TYR A 391 -8.90 -21.05 -3.28
CA TYR A 391 -10.30 -20.67 -3.15
C TYR A 391 -10.76 -19.79 -4.32
N GLY A 392 -9.93 -18.84 -4.76
CA GLY A 392 -10.21 -18.02 -5.94
C GLY A 392 -10.26 -18.80 -7.25
N ALA A 393 -9.37 -19.78 -7.41
CA ALA A 393 -9.36 -20.69 -8.55
C ALA A 393 -10.63 -21.56 -8.57
N GLU A 394 -11.08 -22.06 -7.41
CA GLU A 394 -12.32 -22.82 -7.28
C GLU A 394 -13.55 -22.00 -7.66
N ILE A 395 -13.63 -20.74 -7.22
CA ILE A 395 -14.70 -19.82 -7.65
C ILE A 395 -14.67 -19.60 -9.16
N THR A 396 -13.48 -19.45 -9.74
CA THR A 396 -13.35 -19.28 -11.20
C THR A 396 -13.84 -20.51 -11.95
N ALA A 397 -13.47 -21.70 -11.48
CA ALA A 397 -13.86 -22.98 -12.07
C ALA A 397 -15.37 -23.24 -11.93
N THR A 398 -15.97 -22.95 -10.78
CA THR A 398 -17.42 -23.10 -10.56
C THR A 398 -18.24 -22.14 -11.43
N LEU A 399 -17.76 -20.91 -11.64
CA LEU A 399 -18.40 -19.97 -12.57
C LEU A 399 -18.23 -20.39 -14.04
N GLN A 400 -17.07 -20.94 -14.40
CA GLN A 400 -16.83 -21.49 -15.75
C GLN A 400 -17.75 -22.67 -16.05
N PHE A 401 -17.89 -23.59 -15.10
CA PHE A 401 -18.68 -24.82 -15.25
C PHE A 401 -19.97 -24.81 -14.41
N LYS A 402 -20.66 -23.66 -14.35
CA LYS A 402 -21.86 -23.48 -13.52
C LYS A 402 -22.90 -24.59 -13.68
N LYS A 403 -23.13 -25.05 -14.92
CA LYS A 403 -24.10 -26.12 -15.19
C LYS A 403 -23.64 -27.49 -14.72
N LYS A 404 -22.33 -27.77 -14.73
CA LYS A 404 -21.78 -29.01 -14.15
C LYS A 404 -22.06 -29.07 -12.65
N TYR A 405 -21.74 -28.03 -11.89
CA TYR A 405 -21.93 -28.07 -10.43
C TYR A 405 -23.38 -27.92 -9.96
N ILE A 406 -24.28 -27.38 -10.80
CA ILE A 406 -25.71 -27.29 -10.47
C ILE A 406 -26.46 -28.59 -10.83
N TYR A 407 -25.94 -29.41 -11.75
CA TYR A 407 -26.65 -30.58 -12.28
C TYR A 407 -25.92 -31.93 -12.10
N ASN A 408 -24.77 -31.97 -11.41
CA ASN A 408 -23.96 -33.19 -11.30
C ASN A 408 -23.86 -33.65 -9.84
N ASP A 409 -24.87 -34.40 -9.39
CA ASP A 409 -24.56 -35.71 -8.81
C ASP A 409 -24.19 -36.60 -10.00
N ASP A 410 -23.11 -37.36 -9.89
CA ASP A 410 -22.66 -38.30 -10.92
C ASP A 410 -23.85 -39.02 -11.55
N ILE A 411 -23.98 -38.95 -12.87
CA ILE A 411 -25.08 -39.60 -13.63
C ILE A 411 -25.05 -41.14 -13.47
N PHE A 412 -24.11 -41.70 -12.70
CA PHE A 412 -24.04 -43.11 -12.38
C PHE A 412 -23.43 -43.40 -10.99
N ALA A 413 -23.45 -42.47 -10.02
CA ALA A 413 -23.08 -42.83 -8.64
C ALA A 413 -24.27 -43.51 -7.95
N GLY A 414 -24.04 -44.71 -7.46
CA GLY A 414 -25.07 -45.63 -6.98
C GLY A 414 -25.74 -45.20 -5.68
N ASP A 415 -26.79 -44.38 -5.78
CA ASP A 415 -27.81 -44.20 -4.75
C ASP A 415 -29.20 -44.50 -5.33
N LEU A 416 -30.04 -45.23 -4.58
CA LEU A 416 -31.35 -45.77 -5.02
C LEU A 416 -32.36 -44.72 -5.53
N GLU A 417 -32.20 -43.44 -5.20
CA GLU A 417 -33.06 -42.36 -5.71
C GLU A 417 -32.67 -41.88 -7.13
N LEU A 418 -31.43 -42.15 -7.57
CA LEU A 418 -30.89 -41.75 -8.87
C LEU A 418 -31.30 -42.68 -10.03
N GLU A 419 -31.63 -43.95 -9.76
CA GLU A 419 -32.04 -44.93 -10.80
C GLU A 419 -33.27 -44.48 -11.60
N LYS A 420 -34.27 -43.89 -10.93
CA LYS A 420 -35.46 -43.33 -11.58
C LYS A 420 -35.12 -42.15 -12.50
N TYR A 421 -34.13 -41.35 -12.09
CA TYR A 421 -33.66 -40.21 -12.88
C TYR A 421 -32.87 -40.69 -14.11
N HIS A 422 -32.08 -41.76 -13.98
CA HIS A 422 -31.35 -42.37 -15.10
C HIS A 422 -32.29 -42.94 -16.16
N PHE A 423 -33.33 -43.66 -15.74
CA PHE A 423 -34.33 -44.21 -16.66
C PHE A 423 -35.06 -43.12 -17.43
N TYR A 424 -35.50 -42.07 -16.73
CA TYR A 424 -36.13 -40.92 -17.36
C TYR A 424 -35.19 -40.22 -18.35
N LYS A 425 -33.92 -40.01 -17.99
CA LYS A 425 -32.94 -39.35 -18.85
C LYS A 425 -32.59 -40.15 -20.10
N LEU A 426 -32.46 -41.47 -20.01
CA LEU A 426 -32.25 -42.32 -21.19
C LEU A 426 -33.43 -42.24 -22.15
N ILE A 427 -34.67 -42.30 -21.62
CA ILE A 427 -35.90 -42.14 -22.42
C ILE A 427 -35.93 -40.76 -23.07
N GLU A 428 -35.59 -39.69 -22.35
CA GLU A 428 -35.60 -38.32 -22.86
C GLU A 428 -34.60 -38.13 -24.02
N ILE A 429 -33.39 -38.68 -23.88
CA ILE A 429 -32.37 -38.66 -24.94
C ILE A 429 -32.82 -39.47 -26.14
N LEU A 430 -33.31 -40.70 -25.93
CA LEU A 430 -33.85 -41.54 -27.01
C LEU A 430 -34.99 -40.84 -27.73
N ALA A 431 -35.99 -40.33 -27.00
CA ALA A 431 -37.14 -39.64 -27.54
C ALA A 431 -36.74 -38.44 -28.42
N PHE A 432 -35.79 -37.64 -27.95
CA PHE A 432 -35.26 -36.52 -28.72
C PHE A 432 -34.57 -36.98 -30.00
N ILE A 433 -33.79 -38.08 -29.93
CA ILE A 433 -33.14 -38.65 -31.11
C ILE A 433 -34.19 -39.10 -32.14
N TYR A 434 -35.22 -39.84 -31.71
CA TYR A 434 -36.31 -40.28 -32.59
C TYR A 434 -37.10 -39.12 -33.19
N GLN A 435 -37.44 -38.10 -32.40
CA GLN A 435 -38.21 -36.94 -32.88
C GLN A 435 -37.43 -36.14 -33.94
N GLU A 436 -36.15 -35.90 -33.71
CA GLU A 436 -35.29 -35.19 -34.67
C GLU A 436 -35.06 -36.01 -35.93
N GLN A 437 -34.89 -37.33 -35.83
CA GLN A 437 -34.81 -38.20 -37.01
C GLN A 437 -36.13 -38.24 -37.79
N LYS A 438 -37.28 -38.29 -37.11
CA LYS A 438 -38.62 -38.26 -37.74
C LYS A 438 -38.87 -36.95 -38.48
N ASN A 439 -38.49 -35.82 -37.87
CA ASN A 439 -38.74 -34.48 -38.42
C ASN A 439 -37.74 -34.09 -39.51
N ASN A 440 -36.45 -34.38 -39.32
CA ASN A 440 -35.37 -33.88 -40.19
C ASN A 440 -34.76 -34.96 -41.11
N ARG A 441 -35.13 -36.24 -40.94
CA ARG A 441 -34.62 -37.41 -41.69
C ARG A 441 -33.08 -37.49 -41.76
N LYS A 442 -32.39 -36.95 -40.75
CA LYS A 442 -30.92 -36.93 -40.67
C LYS A 442 -30.43 -37.44 -39.31
N PRO A 443 -29.26 -38.09 -39.25
CA PRO A 443 -28.55 -38.38 -38.00
C PRO A 443 -28.24 -37.11 -37.21
N ILE A 444 -28.12 -37.24 -35.90
CA ILE A 444 -27.91 -36.11 -34.97
C ILE A 444 -26.46 -36.07 -34.55
N LYS A 445 -25.86 -34.87 -34.54
CA LYS A 445 -24.49 -34.66 -34.04
C LYS A 445 -24.45 -34.64 -32.51
N GLU A 446 -23.43 -35.26 -31.93
CA GLU A 446 -23.16 -35.24 -30.48
C GLU A 446 -23.17 -33.83 -29.88
N GLU A 447 -22.59 -32.84 -30.57
CA GLU A 447 -22.59 -31.43 -30.14
C GLU A 447 -24.00 -30.87 -29.88
N LYS A 448 -24.99 -31.32 -30.65
CA LYS A 448 -26.40 -30.92 -30.50
C LYS A 448 -27.02 -31.54 -29.24
N LEU A 449 -26.59 -32.75 -28.85
CA LEU A 449 -27.02 -33.41 -27.62
C LEU A 449 -26.36 -32.80 -26.38
N VAL A 450 -25.05 -32.53 -26.44
CA VAL A 450 -24.29 -31.84 -25.38
C VAL A 450 -24.94 -30.48 -25.07
N SER A 451 -25.26 -29.70 -26.11
CA SER A 451 -25.86 -28.38 -25.95
C SER A 451 -27.34 -28.41 -25.50
N ARG A 452 -28.11 -29.44 -25.87
CA ARG A 452 -29.53 -29.58 -25.48
C ARG A 452 -29.72 -30.09 -24.06
N PHE A 453 -28.97 -31.12 -23.68
CA PHE A 453 -29.10 -31.80 -22.39
C PHE A 453 -28.12 -31.30 -21.32
N TYR A 454 -27.19 -30.41 -21.69
CA TYR A 454 -26.18 -29.83 -20.82
C TYR A 454 -25.28 -30.89 -20.12
N LEU A 455 -25.07 -32.01 -20.80
CA LEU A 455 -24.20 -33.11 -20.34
C LEU A 455 -22.74 -32.82 -20.67
N SER A 456 -21.80 -33.35 -19.88
CA SER A 456 -20.39 -33.35 -20.28
C SER A 456 -20.16 -34.31 -21.45
N GLU A 457 -19.15 -34.05 -22.29
CA GLU A 457 -18.79 -34.98 -23.37
C GLU A 457 -18.49 -36.39 -22.86
N PHE A 458 -17.89 -36.50 -21.68
CA PHE A 458 -17.59 -37.78 -21.04
C PHE A 458 -18.86 -38.55 -20.64
N ASP A 459 -19.83 -37.88 -20.01
CA ASP A 459 -21.06 -38.53 -19.53
C ASP A 459 -21.98 -38.90 -20.69
N LEU A 460 -22.08 -38.03 -21.70
CA LEU A 460 -22.84 -38.33 -22.91
C LEU A 460 -22.26 -39.56 -23.62
N LYS A 461 -20.93 -39.66 -23.74
CA LYS A 461 -20.28 -40.80 -24.37
C LYS A 461 -20.57 -42.11 -23.63
N LYS A 462 -20.54 -42.10 -22.30
CA LYS A 462 -20.90 -43.26 -21.47
C LYS A 462 -22.36 -43.70 -21.67
N VAL A 463 -23.28 -42.75 -21.79
CA VAL A 463 -24.70 -43.02 -22.11
C VAL A 463 -24.85 -43.63 -23.50
N LEU A 464 -24.22 -43.02 -24.50
CA LEU A 464 -24.28 -43.48 -25.89
C LEU A 464 -23.65 -44.85 -26.07
N GLU A 465 -22.53 -45.14 -25.40
CA GLU A 465 -21.91 -46.47 -25.39
C GLU A 465 -22.84 -47.53 -24.84
N LYS A 466 -23.57 -47.27 -23.74
CA LYS A 466 -24.57 -48.22 -23.21
C LYS A 466 -25.70 -48.50 -24.20
N LEU A 467 -26.25 -47.45 -24.82
CA LEU A 467 -27.34 -47.59 -25.80
C LEU A 467 -26.87 -48.24 -27.11
N ASN A 468 -25.62 -48.01 -27.52
CA ASN A 468 -24.99 -48.65 -28.67
C ASN A 468 -24.71 -50.13 -28.41
N ASN A 469 -24.16 -50.46 -27.24
CA ASN A 469 -23.95 -51.86 -26.81
C ASN A 469 -25.26 -52.65 -26.71
N ALA A 470 -26.36 -51.98 -26.33
CA ALA A 470 -27.70 -52.56 -26.31
C ALA A 470 -28.38 -52.62 -27.70
N GLY A 471 -27.75 -52.08 -28.75
CA GLY A 471 -28.25 -52.12 -30.13
C GLY A 471 -29.32 -51.10 -30.48
N TYR A 472 -29.60 -50.11 -29.61
CA TYR A 472 -30.63 -49.10 -29.86
C TYR A 472 -30.16 -47.95 -30.77
N LEU A 473 -28.88 -47.60 -30.69
CA LEU A 473 -28.27 -46.50 -31.41
C LEU A 473 -27.00 -46.96 -32.13
N ILE A 474 -26.66 -46.32 -33.25
CA ILE A 474 -25.33 -46.43 -33.88
C ILE A 474 -24.74 -45.03 -33.96
N SER A 475 -23.46 -44.91 -33.60
CA SER A 475 -22.64 -43.71 -33.77
C SER A 475 -21.57 -43.94 -34.83
N ASN A 476 -21.38 -43.00 -35.76
CA ASN A 476 -20.26 -43.05 -36.71
C ASN A 476 -19.01 -42.33 -36.17
N GLU A 477 -17.86 -42.53 -36.83
CA GLU A 477 -16.57 -41.90 -36.45
C GLU A 477 -16.57 -40.37 -36.50
N ILE A 478 -17.60 -39.76 -37.12
CA ILE A 478 -17.77 -38.31 -37.28
C ILE A 478 -18.71 -37.75 -36.19
N GLY A 479 -19.17 -38.57 -35.24
CA GLY A 479 -20.01 -38.16 -34.11
C GLY A 479 -21.48 -37.95 -34.45
N GLU A 480 -21.97 -38.60 -35.52
CA GLU A 480 -23.40 -38.65 -35.87
C GLU A 480 -24.05 -39.91 -35.33
N ILE A 481 -25.23 -39.74 -34.74
CA ILE A 481 -25.99 -40.77 -34.04
C ILE A 481 -27.32 -41.01 -34.75
N ALA A 482 -27.66 -42.27 -34.93
CA ALA A 482 -28.93 -42.68 -35.48
C ALA A 482 -29.56 -43.81 -34.65
N ALA A 483 -30.87 -43.74 -34.41
CA ALA A 483 -31.61 -44.86 -33.85
C ALA A 483 -31.80 -45.97 -34.90
N VAL A 484 -31.63 -47.22 -34.46
CA VAL A 484 -31.62 -48.42 -35.32
C VAL A 484 -32.95 -49.16 -35.25
N VAL A 485 -33.54 -49.23 -34.06
CA VAL A 485 -34.76 -49.97 -33.79
C VAL A 485 -35.98 -49.09 -34.11
N PRO A 486 -37.05 -49.57 -34.76
CA PRO A 486 -38.28 -48.81 -34.90
C PRO A 486 -38.89 -48.48 -33.53
N SER A 487 -39.49 -47.29 -33.37
CA SER A 487 -40.07 -46.85 -32.09
C SER A 487 -41.21 -47.75 -31.58
N ASP A 488 -41.85 -48.51 -32.45
CA ASP A 488 -42.93 -49.46 -32.12
C ASP A 488 -42.42 -50.80 -31.58
N GLU A 489 -41.14 -51.11 -31.81
CA GLU A 489 -40.46 -52.35 -31.41
C GLU A 489 -39.52 -52.16 -30.21
N LEU A 490 -39.39 -50.92 -29.72
CA LEU A 490 -38.53 -50.59 -28.60
C LEU A 490 -39.20 -50.96 -27.28
N ASP A 491 -38.61 -51.94 -26.58
CA ASP A 491 -39.05 -52.39 -25.26
C ASP A 491 -38.46 -51.51 -24.15
N LEU A 492 -39.32 -50.80 -23.43
CA LEU A 492 -38.97 -49.96 -22.29
C LEU A 492 -38.37 -50.77 -21.13
N HIS A 493 -38.70 -52.05 -21.03
CA HIS A 493 -38.15 -52.96 -20.02
C HIS A 493 -36.64 -53.17 -20.19
N GLU A 494 -36.19 -53.37 -21.42
CA GLU A 494 -34.76 -53.54 -21.72
C GLU A 494 -33.99 -52.23 -21.52
N VAL A 495 -34.60 -51.07 -21.79
CA VAL A 495 -34.01 -49.77 -21.45
C VAL A 495 -33.90 -49.58 -19.93
N TYR A 496 -34.89 -50.06 -19.16
CA TYR A 496 -34.87 -50.01 -17.70
C TYR A 496 -33.74 -50.86 -17.12
N LYS A 497 -33.50 -52.06 -17.65
CA LYS A 497 -32.36 -52.91 -17.24
C LYS A 497 -31.00 -52.26 -17.41
N LEU A 498 -30.80 -51.38 -18.40
CA LEU A 498 -29.54 -50.65 -18.60
C LEU A 498 -29.22 -49.65 -17.48
N THR A 499 -30.22 -49.31 -16.66
CA THR A 499 -30.12 -48.36 -15.54
C THR A 499 -29.92 -49.01 -14.19
N ILE A 500 -30.25 -50.29 -14.04
CA ILE A 500 -30.08 -51.02 -12.79
C ILE A 500 -28.63 -51.53 -12.73
N SER A 501 -27.81 -50.93 -11.87
CA SER A 501 -26.51 -51.48 -11.51
C SER A 501 -26.69 -52.35 -10.27
N GLU A 502 -26.87 -53.65 -10.51
CA GLU A 502 -26.98 -54.71 -9.50
C GLU A 502 -28.30 -54.69 -8.70
N SER A 503 -29.09 -55.77 -8.88
CA SER A 503 -30.26 -56.11 -8.05
C SER A 503 -29.93 -55.98 -6.57
N PHE A 504 -30.84 -55.40 -5.77
CA PHE A 504 -30.75 -55.24 -4.31
C PHE A 504 -29.83 -56.28 -3.64
N LEU A 505 -28.54 -55.97 -3.48
CA LEU A 505 -27.58 -56.90 -2.90
C LEU A 505 -27.79 -56.93 -1.40
N VAL A 506 -28.33 -58.03 -0.88
CA VAL A 506 -28.22 -58.36 0.54
C VAL A 506 -26.72 -58.54 0.85
N PRO A 507 -26.17 -57.89 1.90
CA PRO A 507 -24.76 -58.03 2.25
C PRO A 507 -24.37 -59.51 2.36
N PRO A 508 -23.29 -59.96 1.70
CA PRO A 508 -22.89 -61.37 1.76
C PRO A 508 -22.55 -61.74 3.21
N GLY A 509 -23.30 -62.69 3.77
CA GLY A 509 -23.10 -63.23 5.12
C GLY A 509 -24.26 -63.07 6.11
N ASP A 510 -25.36 -62.38 5.75
CA ASP A 510 -26.55 -62.28 6.61
C ASP A 510 -27.61 -63.34 6.22
N GLU A 511 -27.58 -64.49 6.89
CA GLU A 511 -28.56 -65.59 6.69
C GLU A 511 -29.85 -65.41 7.53
N SER A 512 -30.15 -64.21 8.02
CA SER A 512 -31.36 -64.00 8.81
C SER A 512 -32.63 -64.25 7.99
N ASN A 513 -33.66 -64.85 8.63
CA ASN A 513 -34.98 -65.05 8.00
C ASN A 513 -35.61 -63.73 7.54
N LEU A 514 -35.24 -62.61 8.18
CA LEU A 514 -35.66 -61.27 7.79
C LEU A 514 -35.06 -60.88 6.43
N ALA A 515 -33.76 -61.10 6.23
CA ALA A 515 -33.08 -60.82 4.97
C ALA A 515 -33.71 -61.60 3.80
N LYS A 516 -33.94 -62.91 3.98
CA LYS A 516 -34.60 -63.74 2.95
C LYS A 516 -36.05 -63.31 2.66
N HIS A 517 -36.80 -62.89 3.68
CA HIS A 517 -38.18 -62.44 3.51
C HIS A 517 -38.26 -61.07 2.80
N LEU A 518 -37.33 -60.16 3.14
CA LEU A 518 -37.21 -58.86 2.47
C LEU A 518 -36.78 -59.04 1.02
N GLU A 519 -35.79 -59.88 0.74
CA GLU A 519 -35.33 -60.20 -0.62
C GLU A 519 -36.47 -60.73 -1.49
N GLN A 520 -37.28 -61.68 -1.00
CA GLN A 520 -38.45 -62.19 -1.72
C GLN A 520 -39.54 -61.13 -1.96
N LYS A 521 -39.77 -60.23 -1.01
CA LYS A 521 -40.75 -59.14 -1.15
C LYS A 521 -40.28 -58.10 -2.16
N PHE A 522 -39.01 -57.73 -2.13
CA PHE A 522 -38.43 -56.75 -3.05
C PHE A 522 -38.33 -57.30 -4.47
N THR A 523 -37.88 -58.54 -4.66
CA THR A 523 -37.90 -59.21 -5.98
C THR A 523 -39.33 -59.36 -6.52
N GLY A 524 -40.33 -59.58 -5.66
CA GLY A 524 -41.74 -59.58 -6.07
C GLY A 524 -42.24 -58.21 -6.57
N ILE A 525 -41.80 -57.12 -5.94
CA ILE A 525 -42.14 -55.74 -6.35
C ILE A 525 -41.44 -55.38 -7.66
N GLU A 526 -40.16 -55.72 -7.79
CA GLU A 526 -39.37 -55.51 -9.01
C GLU A 526 -40.03 -56.21 -10.20
N LYS A 527 -40.37 -57.50 -10.05
CA LYS A 527 -41.06 -58.28 -11.09
C LYS A 527 -42.42 -57.70 -11.48
N TYR A 528 -43.17 -57.14 -10.53
CA TYR A 528 -44.44 -56.46 -10.82
C TYR A 528 -44.22 -55.19 -11.65
N SER A 529 -43.20 -54.39 -11.33
CA SER A 529 -42.82 -53.21 -12.11
C SER A 529 -42.34 -53.57 -13.52
N GLU A 530 -41.54 -54.62 -13.66
CA GLU A 530 -41.11 -55.15 -14.97
C GLU A 530 -42.31 -55.58 -15.85
N GLU A 531 -43.30 -56.27 -15.27
CA GLU A 531 -44.50 -56.70 -16.00
C GLU A 531 -45.36 -55.53 -16.49
N GLN A 532 -45.46 -54.45 -15.71
CA GLN A 532 -46.17 -53.24 -16.14
C GLN A 532 -45.43 -52.50 -17.27
N LEU A 533 -44.10 -52.40 -17.19
CA LEU A 533 -43.29 -51.73 -18.22
C LEU A 533 -43.37 -52.44 -19.58
N LYS A 534 -43.42 -53.78 -19.61
CA LYS A 534 -43.64 -54.56 -20.85
C LYS A 534 -44.96 -54.24 -21.56
N GLY A 535 -45.95 -53.72 -20.82
CA GLY A 535 -47.24 -53.32 -21.38
C GLY A 535 -47.23 -51.94 -22.08
N ILE A 536 -46.18 -51.14 -21.91
CA ILE A 536 -46.10 -49.77 -22.43
C ILE A 536 -45.18 -49.74 -23.65
N LYS A 537 -45.74 -49.38 -24.82
CA LYS A 537 -44.94 -49.18 -26.03
C LYS A 537 -44.27 -47.81 -26.02
N PHE A 538 -43.00 -47.76 -26.41
CA PHE A 538 -42.25 -46.50 -26.51
C PHE A 538 -42.89 -45.49 -27.47
N SER A 539 -43.51 -45.96 -28.57
CA SER A 539 -44.23 -45.10 -29.51
C SER A 539 -45.42 -44.33 -28.93
N HIS A 540 -45.94 -44.73 -27.77
CA HIS A 540 -46.98 -43.96 -27.08
C HIS A 540 -46.42 -42.77 -26.28
N LEU A 541 -45.09 -42.69 -26.12
CA LEU A 541 -44.39 -41.65 -25.36
C LEU A 541 -43.78 -40.54 -26.23
N ILE A 542 -43.68 -40.75 -27.54
CA ILE A 542 -43.03 -39.84 -28.52
C ILE A 542 -44.00 -39.35 -29.59
#